data_AF-A0A1H8ESF2-F1
#
_entry.id   AF-A0A1H8ESF2-F1
#
_cell.length_a   1.000
_cell.length_b   1.000
_cell.length_c   1.000
_cell.angle_alpha   90.00
_cell.angle_beta   90.00
_cell.angle_gamma   90.00
#
_symmetry.space_group_name_H-M   'P 1'
#
loop_
_entity.id
_entity.type
_entity.pdbx_description
1 polymer ?
#
loop_
_entity_poly.entity_id
_entity_poly.type
_entity_poly.pdbx_seq_one_letter_code
_entity_poly.pdbx_strand_id
1 'polypeptide(L)'
;MRDEERTIFVLLRRRQPVAELVVVGDEFPRLYCEVRPLQGFEEVRSVLVRAWEAVEGRAGIWAIARMKLLRLRLRPSYGGPPISNVVLILDGDRAVLRYRYGPIARWRLRRWRRRLDTNT
;
A
#
# COMPACT_ATOMS: atom_id res chain seq x y z
N MET A 1 -11.53 -1.47 23.70
CA MET A 1 -10.73 -1.45 22.46
C MET A 1 -11.69 -1.31 21.30
N ARG A 2 -11.94 -0.09 20.81
CA ARG A 2 -12.92 0.13 19.74
C ARG A 2 -12.26 -0.17 18.39
N ASP A 3 -12.96 -0.90 17.53
CA ASP A 3 -12.65 -1.21 16.13
C ASP A 3 -12.58 0.03 15.20
N GLU A 4 -12.35 1.22 15.76
CA GLU A 4 -12.38 2.49 15.05
C GLU A 4 -10.98 2.80 14.46
N GLU A 5 -10.96 2.89 13.13
CA GLU A 5 -9.87 3.41 12.28
C GLU A 5 -8.71 2.48 11.88
N ARG A 6 -8.96 1.21 11.57
CA ARG A 6 -8.05 0.49 10.65
C ARG A 6 -8.14 1.14 9.28
N THR A 7 -7.07 1.78 8.83
CA THR A 7 -7.04 2.40 7.50
C THR A 7 -6.86 1.34 6.46
N ILE A 8 -7.74 1.32 5.45
CA ILE A 8 -7.71 0.33 4.39
C ILE A 8 -7.36 1.03 3.08
N PHE A 9 -6.37 0.51 2.37
CA PHE A 9 -6.10 0.87 0.98
C PHE A 9 -6.54 -0.26 0.06
N VAL A 10 -7.30 0.08 -0.97
CA VAL A 10 -7.70 -0.87 -2.00
C VAL A 10 -6.66 -0.87 -3.11
N LEU A 11 -6.09 -2.04 -3.37
CA LEU A 11 -5.26 -2.29 -4.55
C LEU A 11 -6.17 -2.59 -5.74
N LEU A 12 -6.06 -1.78 -6.78
CA LEU A 12 -6.86 -1.86 -7.99
C LEU A 12 -5.99 -2.32 -9.15
N ARG A 13 -6.43 -3.31 -9.94
CA ARG A 13 -5.90 -3.61 -11.27
C ARG A 13 -6.81 -2.96 -12.31
N ARG A 14 -6.32 -1.96 -13.04
CA ARG A 14 -7.14 -1.08 -13.89
C ARG A 14 -8.21 -0.35 -13.07
N ARG A 15 -9.42 -0.92 -12.95
CA ARG A 15 -10.53 -0.41 -12.13
C ARG A 15 -11.11 -1.45 -11.18
N GLN A 16 -10.60 -2.68 -11.20
CA GLN A 16 -11.10 -3.78 -10.40
C GLN A 16 -10.30 -3.89 -9.10
N PRO A 17 -10.95 -3.91 -7.93
CA PRO A 17 -10.33 -4.30 -6.66
C PRO A 17 -9.79 -5.72 -6.72
N VAL A 18 -8.53 -5.87 -6.33
CA VAL A 18 -7.84 -7.18 -6.28
C VAL A 18 -7.31 -7.50 -4.90
N ALA A 19 -7.13 -6.52 -4.02
CA ALA A 19 -6.83 -6.75 -2.60
C ALA A 19 -7.17 -5.52 -1.76
N GLU A 20 -7.36 -5.74 -0.47
CA GLU A 20 -7.36 -4.70 0.54
C GLU A 20 -6.07 -4.79 1.37
N LEU A 21 -5.46 -3.64 1.65
CA LEU A 21 -4.29 -3.49 2.50
C LEU A 21 -4.73 -2.81 3.78
N VAL A 22 -4.82 -3.59 4.86
CA VAL A 22 -5.25 -3.12 6.17
C VAL A 22 -4.04 -2.64 6.93
N VAL A 23 -3.93 -1.33 7.19
CA VAL A 23 -2.81 -0.75 7.95
C VAL A 23 -2.86 -1.23 9.40
N VAL A 24 -1.79 -1.91 9.81
CA VAL A 24 -1.56 -2.42 11.17
C VAL A 24 -0.42 -1.69 11.88
N GLY A 25 0.44 -0.98 11.15
CA GLY A 25 1.52 -0.15 11.70
C GLY A 25 1.91 1.02 10.80
N ASP A 26 2.46 2.07 11.39
CA ASP A 26 2.93 3.28 10.68
C ASP A 26 4.27 3.75 11.27
N GLU A 27 5.32 3.73 10.45
CA GLU A 27 6.66 4.21 10.78
C GLU A 27 7.21 4.96 9.58
N PHE A 28 7.38 6.29 9.65
CA PHE A 28 7.85 7.06 8.49
C PHE A 28 9.15 6.49 7.88
N PRO A 29 9.24 6.25 6.55
CA PRO A 29 8.27 6.48 5.46
C PRO A 29 7.49 5.21 5.02
N ARG A 30 7.11 4.35 5.96
CA ARG A 30 6.55 3.00 5.77
C ARG A 30 5.18 2.87 6.46
N LEU A 31 4.26 2.18 5.80
CA LEU A 31 3.07 1.61 6.43
C LEU A 31 3.17 0.09 6.35
N TYR A 32 2.92 -0.56 7.47
CA TYR A 32 2.82 -2.01 7.57
C TYR A 32 1.36 -2.39 7.42
N CYS A 33 1.09 -3.31 6.50
CA CYS A 33 -0.25 -3.73 6.13
C CYS A 33 -0.39 -5.25 6.16
N GLU A 34 -1.57 -5.71 6.55
CA GLU A 34 -2.05 -7.06 6.23
C GLU A 34 -2.77 -7.03 4.89
N VAL A 35 -2.54 -8.05 4.08
CA VAL A 35 -3.14 -8.21 2.75
C VAL A 35 -4.37 -9.10 2.87
N ARG A 36 -5.54 -8.55 2.52
CA ARG A 36 -6.77 -9.32 2.33
C ARG A 36 -6.99 -9.52 0.83
N PRO A 37 -6.72 -10.72 0.29
CA PRO A 37 -6.85 -10.98 -1.13
C PRO A 37 -8.33 -10.92 -1.56
N LEU A 38 -8.57 -10.39 -2.75
CA LEU A 38 -9.87 -10.45 -3.44
C LEU A 38 -9.74 -11.28 -4.72
N GLN A 39 -10.85 -11.45 -5.44
CA GLN A 39 -10.85 -12.13 -6.74
C GLN A 39 -9.82 -11.51 -7.70
N GLY A 40 -8.93 -12.35 -8.24
CA GLY A 40 -7.87 -11.93 -9.17
C GLY A 40 -6.58 -11.46 -8.49
N PHE A 41 -6.45 -11.56 -7.17
CA PHE A 41 -5.21 -11.20 -6.47
C PHE A 41 -4.03 -12.08 -6.88
N GLU A 42 -4.22 -13.39 -7.02
CA GLU A 42 -3.11 -14.34 -7.25
C GLU A 42 -2.36 -14.08 -8.57
N GLU A 43 -3.06 -13.60 -9.60
CA GLU A 43 -2.41 -13.15 -10.84
C GLU A 43 -1.51 -11.93 -10.59
N VAL A 44 -1.97 -10.99 -9.77
CA VAL A 44 -1.22 -9.79 -9.41
C VAL A 44 -0.02 -10.16 -8.53
N ARG A 45 -0.23 -11.03 -7.54
CA ARG A 45 0.81 -11.54 -6.64
C ARG A 45 1.93 -12.21 -7.42
N SER A 46 1.59 -13.12 -8.34
CA SER A 46 2.57 -13.84 -9.17
C SER A 46 3.44 -12.88 -9.99
N VAL A 47 2.86 -11.82 -10.55
CA VAL A 47 3.62 -10.82 -11.30
C VAL A 47 4.49 -9.96 -10.39
N LEU A 48 4.02 -9.61 -9.19
CA LEU A 48 4.82 -8.86 -8.21
C LEU A 48 6.02 -9.67 -7.71
N VAL A 49 5.84 -10.97 -7.44
CA VAL A 49 6.92 -11.89 -7.05
C VAL A 49 7.95 -12.01 -8.17
N ARG A 50 7.53 -12.26 -9.42
CA ARG A 50 8.45 -12.33 -10.56
C ARG A 50 9.21 -11.02 -10.79
N ALA A 51 8.55 -9.88 -10.60
CA ALA A 51 9.19 -8.58 -10.68
C ALA A 51 10.21 -8.37 -9.56
N TRP A 52 9.98 -8.94 -8.37
CA TRP A 52 10.91 -8.91 -7.24
C TRP A 52 12.13 -9.81 -7.49
N GLU A 53 11.93 -11.07 -7.89
CA GLU A 53 13.01 -12.01 -8.23
C GLU A 53 13.95 -11.44 -9.33
N ALA A 54 13.36 -10.81 -10.35
CA ALA A 54 14.12 -10.14 -11.42
C ALA A 54 14.97 -8.96 -10.93
N VAL A 55 14.59 -8.33 -9.81
CA VAL A 55 15.31 -7.23 -9.16
C VAL A 55 16.38 -7.74 -8.21
N GLU A 56 16.08 -8.76 -7.41
CA GLU A 56 17.07 -9.38 -6.51
C GLU A 56 18.22 -10.03 -7.28
N GLY A 57 17.93 -10.67 -8.42
CA GLY A 57 18.95 -11.26 -9.30
C GLY A 57 19.83 -10.23 -10.02
N ARG A 58 19.48 -8.94 -9.99
CA ARG A 58 20.25 -7.84 -10.60
C ARG A 58 20.47 -6.74 -9.57
N ALA A 59 21.47 -6.94 -8.71
CA ALA A 59 21.92 -5.95 -7.74
C ALA A 59 22.00 -4.54 -8.38
N GLY A 60 21.09 -3.64 -8.00
CA GLY A 60 21.23 -2.22 -8.32
C GLY A 60 19.97 -1.42 -8.64
N ILE A 61 18.81 -2.04 -8.91
CA ILE A 61 17.59 -1.26 -9.25
C ILE A 61 16.52 -1.40 -8.18
N TRP A 62 16.66 -0.61 -7.10
CA TRP A 62 15.64 -0.33 -6.09
C TRP A 62 14.33 0.28 -6.65
N ALA A 63 14.22 0.43 -7.98
CA ALA A 63 13.22 1.22 -8.69
C ALA A 63 12.17 0.42 -9.49
N ILE A 64 12.22 -0.92 -9.55
CA ILE A 64 11.32 -1.70 -10.44
C ILE A 64 10.00 -2.14 -9.79
N ALA A 65 9.84 -2.03 -8.47
CA ALA A 65 8.52 -1.98 -7.84
C ALA A 65 7.79 -0.62 -8.08
N ARG A 66 8.28 0.21 -9.01
CA ARG A 66 7.51 1.33 -9.57
C ARG A 66 6.38 0.72 -10.38
N MET A 67 5.21 0.58 -9.74
CA MET A 67 3.87 0.06 -10.13
C MET A 67 3.36 0.33 -11.56
N LYS A 68 4.21 0.29 -12.57
CA LYS A 68 3.93 0.62 -13.97
C LYS A 68 3.74 -0.64 -14.81
N LEU A 69 4.38 -1.76 -14.45
CA LEU A 69 4.28 -3.04 -15.19
C LEU A 69 2.86 -3.59 -15.18
N LEU A 70 2.16 -3.42 -14.07
CA LEU A 70 0.73 -3.61 -13.96
C LEU A 70 0.12 -2.23 -13.79
N ARG A 71 -1.00 -1.91 -14.44
CA ARG A 71 -1.77 -0.66 -14.17
C ARG A 71 -2.41 -0.72 -12.77
N LEU A 72 -1.60 -0.99 -11.74
CA LEU A 72 -1.99 -1.07 -10.35
C LEU A 72 -2.11 0.33 -9.79
N ARG A 73 -3.18 0.56 -9.04
CA ARG A 73 -3.45 1.82 -8.38
C ARG A 73 -3.85 1.53 -6.95
N LEU A 74 -3.29 2.28 -6.01
CA LEU A 74 -3.76 2.28 -4.64
C LEU A 74 -4.77 3.38 -4.44
N ARG A 75 -5.81 3.12 -3.65
CA ARG A 75 -6.80 4.14 -3.29
C ARG A 75 -7.25 3.93 -1.85
N PRO A 76 -7.52 4.97 -1.06
CA PRO A 76 -8.17 4.79 0.23
C PRO A 76 -9.56 4.17 0.06
N SER A 77 -9.96 3.28 0.97
CA SER A 77 -11.28 2.61 0.92
C SER A 77 -12.44 3.60 1.06
N TYR A 78 -12.28 4.63 1.89
CA TYR A 78 -13.27 5.69 2.13
C TYR A 78 -13.43 6.68 0.96
N GLY A 79 -12.76 6.45 -0.17
CA GLY A 79 -12.78 7.34 -1.33
C GLY A 79 -11.61 8.32 -1.39
N GLY A 80 -11.40 8.88 -2.58
CA GLY A 80 -10.28 9.79 -2.86
C GLY A 80 -9.50 9.43 -4.13
N PRO A 81 -8.56 10.29 -4.56
CA PRO A 81 -7.78 10.06 -5.76
C PRO A 81 -6.84 8.85 -5.59
N PRO A 82 -6.52 8.14 -6.69
CA PRO A 82 -5.48 7.14 -6.68
C PRO A 82 -4.15 7.70 -6.18
N ILE A 83 -3.46 6.90 -5.38
CA ILE A 83 -2.16 7.20 -4.80
C ILE A 83 -1.10 6.76 -5.81
N SER A 84 -0.32 7.73 -6.27
CA SER A 84 0.87 7.51 -7.09
C SER A 84 2.13 7.57 -6.23
N ASN A 85 3.25 7.06 -6.77
CA ASN A 85 4.58 7.15 -6.16
C ASN A 85 4.74 6.42 -4.82
N VAL A 86 4.16 5.24 -4.74
CA VAL A 86 4.34 4.31 -3.62
C VAL A 86 5.03 3.05 -4.12
N VAL A 87 5.88 2.49 -3.27
CA VAL A 87 6.49 1.18 -3.49
C VAL A 87 5.77 0.20 -2.58
N LEU A 88 5.22 -0.86 -3.17
CA LEU A 88 4.57 -1.96 -2.44
C LEU A 88 5.54 -3.14 -2.44
N ILE A 89 5.86 -3.62 -1.25
CA ILE A 89 6.63 -4.84 -1.01
C ILE A 89 5.65 -5.84 -0.41
N LEU A 90 5.61 -7.07 -0.94
CA LEU A 90 4.79 -8.16 -0.44
C LEU A 90 5.68 -9.23 0.19
N ASP A 91 5.25 -9.73 1.34
CA ASP A 91 5.85 -10.88 2.04
C ASP A 91 4.72 -11.75 2.60
N GLY A 92 4.39 -12.84 1.91
CA GLY A 92 3.25 -13.67 2.28
C GLY A 92 1.92 -12.90 2.24
N ASP A 93 1.28 -12.83 3.41
CA ASP A 93 0.05 -12.07 3.70
C ASP A 93 0.34 -10.67 4.27
N ARG A 94 1.60 -10.25 4.32
CA ARG A 94 2.04 -8.94 4.78
C ARG A 94 2.49 -8.07 3.62
N ALA A 95 2.36 -6.77 3.82
CA ALA A 95 2.77 -5.78 2.85
C ALA A 95 3.41 -4.57 3.53
N VAL A 96 4.42 -3.99 2.88
CA VAL A 96 4.99 -2.69 3.27
C VAL A 96 4.75 -1.69 2.15
N LEU A 97 4.06 -0.60 2.48
CA LEU A 97 3.90 0.57 1.60
C LEU A 97 4.94 1.62 1.97
N ARG A 98 5.95 1.81 1.12
CA ARG A 98 6.92 2.91 1.28
C ARG A 98 6.48 4.13 0.47
N TYR A 99 6.44 5.29 1.12
CA TYR A 99 5.95 6.55 0.56
C TYR A 99 6.83 7.73 1.01
N ARG A 100 7.25 8.61 0.09
CA ARG A 100 8.08 9.78 0.48
C ARG A 100 7.26 11.05 0.62
N TYR A 101 6.38 11.30 -0.36
CA TYR A 101 5.52 12.48 -0.45
C TYR A 101 4.19 12.08 -1.10
N GLY A 102 3.16 12.94 -1.00
CA GLY A 102 1.89 12.75 -1.71
C GLY A 102 0.69 12.44 -0.80
N PRO A 103 -0.39 11.85 -1.34
CA PRO A 103 -1.65 11.66 -0.62
C PRO A 103 -1.53 10.90 0.71
N ILE A 104 -0.63 9.90 0.80
CA ILE A 104 -0.38 9.15 2.06
C ILE A 104 0.25 10.06 3.12
N ALA A 105 1.25 10.86 2.76
CA ALA A 105 1.88 11.78 3.71
C ALA A 105 0.87 12.81 4.27
N ARG A 106 -0.03 13.34 3.41
CA ARG A 106 -1.12 14.22 3.84
C ARG A 106 -2.15 13.52 4.71
N TRP A 107 -2.50 12.28 4.39
CA TRP A 107 -3.36 11.45 5.24
C TRP A 107 -2.74 11.24 6.62
N ARG A 108 -1.46 10.87 6.69
CA ARG A 108 -0.73 10.68 7.94
C ARG A 108 -0.69 11.94 8.79
N LEU A 109 -0.39 13.10 8.20
CA LEU A 109 -0.45 14.38 8.92
C LEU A 109 -1.83 14.66 9.50
N ARG A 110 -2.91 14.42 8.74
CA ARG A 110 -4.29 14.62 9.22
C ARG A 110 -4.65 13.67 10.36
N ARG A 111 -4.23 12.41 10.30
CA ARG A 111 -4.43 11.43 11.38
C ARG A 111 -3.63 11.81 12.62
N TRP A 112 -2.39 12.26 12.46
CA TRP A 112 -1.55 12.71 13.57
C TRP A 112 -2.18 13.92 14.28
N ARG A 113 -2.67 14.93 13.54
CA ARG A 113 -3.39 16.08 14.11
C ARG A 113 -4.62 15.66 14.90
N ARG A 114 -5.50 14.84 14.30
CA ARG A 114 -6.70 14.34 15.01
C ARG A 114 -6.38 13.63 16.33
N ARG A 115 -5.32 12.83 16.38
CA ARG A 115 -4.90 12.16 17.62
C ARG A 115 -4.42 13.13 18.70
N LEU A 116 -3.77 14.24 18.33
CA LEU A 116 -3.41 15.28 19.29
C LEU A 116 -4.67 15.97 19.83
N ASP A 117 -5.59 16.32 18.94
CA ASP A 117 -6.84 17.00 19.32
C ASP A 117 -7.75 16.15 20.22
N THR A 118 -7.67 14.81 20.11
CA THR A 118 -8.46 13.88 20.95
C THR A 118 -7.82 13.61 22.32
N ASN A 119 -6.55 14.01 22.50
CA ASN A 119 -5.80 13.85 23.75
C ASN A 119 -5.68 15.15 24.55
N THR A 120 -6.44 16.20 24.18
CA THR A 120 -6.55 17.48 24.91
C THR A 120 -7.95 17.61 25.48
#